data_AF-A0A502E5E2-F1
#
_entry.id   AF-A0A502E5E2-F1
#
_cell.length_a   1.000
_cell.length_b   1.000
_cell.length_c   1.000
_cell.angle_alpha   90.00
_cell.angle_beta   90.00
_cell.angle_gamma   90.00
#
_symmetry.space_group_name_H-M   'P 1'
#
loop_
_entity.id
_entity.type
_entity.pdbx_description
1 polymer ?
#
loop_
_entity_poly.entity_id
_entity_poly.type
_entity_poly.pdbx_seq_one_letter_code
_entity_poly.pdbx_strand_id
1 'polypeptide(L)'
;MGDCVLSTLILRFADVGVATYASLRVVGDPSRTVTWVVQAVHVREALDDLARALPEPSAGESVADAVDRALVTGPFATRETELALARRLGTVLLLEPAWRLLVDYASTPRAVLFVSPSARLGRVPWGLLALPDSEADSHRLMELVDVLMAIPPNIVNSPRPRTAWADRRGHPPLLVLDPRVPGQRADSTLGSVLGRPSADTRLARHFAGGVSSRHVLPKVSAATELFRRTDADRDWLTRMLVEEPGRLLYVGHASAAEDRSGRADQAALHLAEDAPLTAAAIMTRRMPMPPRVALVACASGGDYRFDEATGLVAAMVLCGAQLVTATLWSLPTTAGYRQFTGGTADPMADLVVAVDDAHDDDEGGCAVNRWQRDRMRQWRSGDVTAHPLYWAALVTFAVDGAR
;
A
#
# COMPACT_ATOMS: atom_id res chain seq x y z
N MET A 1 3.76 -13.92 -33.00
CA MET A 1 4.05 -12.70 -32.22
C MET A 1 4.52 -13.22 -30.88
N GLY A 2 5.83 -13.31 -30.67
CA GLY A 2 6.38 -13.99 -29.49
C GLY A 2 5.92 -13.25 -28.25
N ASP A 3 5.35 -13.97 -27.28
CA ASP A 3 5.04 -13.42 -25.96
C ASP A 3 6.28 -12.71 -25.44
N CYS A 4 6.22 -11.39 -25.33
CA CYS A 4 7.27 -10.63 -24.69
C CYS A 4 7.15 -10.94 -23.20
N VAL A 5 7.81 -12.02 -22.76
CA VAL A 5 7.80 -12.44 -21.36
C VAL A 5 8.42 -11.31 -20.55
N LEU A 6 7.57 -10.57 -19.82
CA LEU A 6 8.01 -9.54 -18.89
C LEU A 6 9.02 -10.15 -17.91
N SER A 7 10.24 -9.63 -17.94
CA SER A 7 11.30 -10.07 -17.04
C SER A 7 10.89 -9.87 -15.58
N THR A 8 11.20 -10.85 -14.74
CA THR A 8 10.90 -10.81 -13.31
C THR A 8 12.20 -10.84 -12.53
N LEU A 9 12.35 -9.91 -11.58
CA LEU A 9 13.47 -9.85 -10.65
C LEU A 9 12.97 -10.09 -9.23
N ILE A 10 13.82 -10.62 -8.36
CA ILE A 10 13.54 -10.82 -6.94
C ILE A 10 14.64 -10.13 -6.14
N LEU A 11 14.25 -9.17 -5.31
CA LEU A 11 15.08 -8.52 -4.31
C LEU A 11 14.71 -9.06 -2.92
N ARG A 12 15.64 -9.72 -2.24
CA ARG A 12 15.40 -10.33 -0.94
C ARG A 12 16.38 -9.79 0.09
N PHE A 13 15.87 -9.49 1.29
CA PHE A 13 16.66 -9.17 2.47
C PHE A 13 16.39 -10.18 3.59
N ALA A 14 17.41 -10.47 4.39
CA ALA A 14 17.32 -11.32 5.57
C ALA A 14 18.25 -10.80 6.67
N ASP A 15 17.72 -10.62 7.87
CA ASP A 15 18.52 -10.20 9.03
C ASP A 15 19.19 -11.43 9.65
N VAL A 16 20.51 -11.35 9.88
CA VAL A 16 21.30 -12.40 10.54
C VAL A 16 22.30 -11.74 11.50
N GLY A 17 22.02 -11.84 12.80
CA GLY A 17 22.84 -11.21 13.84
C GLY A 17 22.88 -9.68 13.68
N VAL A 18 24.07 -9.12 13.46
CA VAL A 18 24.31 -7.67 13.34
C VAL A 18 24.33 -7.17 11.88
N ALA A 19 23.94 -8.02 10.93
CA ALA A 19 23.97 -7.70 9.52
C ALA A 19 22.65 -8.05 8.83
N THR A 20 22.34 -7.35 7.75
CA THR A 20 21.25 -7.68 6.83
C THR A 20 21.87 -8.13 5.52
N TYR A 21 21.64 -9.39 5.17
CA TYR A 21 22.05 -9.99 3.91
C TYR A 21 21.03 -9.67 2.84
N ALA A 22 21.50 -9.38 1.64
CA ALA A 22 20.65 -9.02 0.52
C ALA A 22 21.06 -9.75 -0.76
N SER A 23 20.08 -10.00 -1.61
CA SER A 23 20.27 -10.59 -2.93
C SER A 23 19.30 -10.00 -3.93
N LEU A 24 19.77 -9.74 -5.15
CA LEU A 24 18.97 -9.38 -6.32
C LEU A 24 19.25 -10.42 -7.40
N ARG A 25 18.21 -11.06 -7.93
CA ARG A 25 18.35 -12.08 -8.98
C ARG A 25 17.31 -11.94 -10.07
N VAL A 26 17.67 -12.37 -11.27
CA VAL A 26 16.75 -12.51 -12.41
C VAL A 26 16.10 -13.90 -12.36
N VAL A 27 14.77 -13.96 -12.43
CA VAL A 27 14.04 -15.23 -12.48
C VAL A 27 14.31 -15.92 -13.82
N GLY A 28 14.73 -17.18 -13.78
CA GLY A 28 15.09 -17.95 -14.96
C GLY A 28 16.55 -17.82 -15.39
N ASP A 29 17.33 -16.92 -14.78
CA ASP A 29 18.77 -16.77 -15.05
C ASP A 29 19.57 -16.65 -13.74
N PRO A 30 19.94 -17.79 -13.12
CA PRO A 30 20.69 -17.80 -11.86
C PRO A 30 22.07 -17.14 -11.96
N SER A 31 22.67 -17.09 -13.16
CA SER A 31 23.98 -16.49 -13.38
C SER A 31 23.96 -14.97 -13.16
N ARG A 32 22.79 -14.34 -13.30
CA ARG A 32 22.55 -12.93 -13.02
C ARG A 32 22.00 -12.74 -11.60
N THR A 33 22.87 -12.97 -10.63
CA THR A 33 22.61 -12.76 -9.20
C THR A 33 23.68 -11.87 -8.59
N VAL A 34 23.24 -10.85 -7.84
CA VAL A 34 24.09 -9.98 -7.02
C VAL A 34 23.75 -10.21 -5.57
N THR A 35 24.75 -10.37 -4.70
CA THR A 35 24.58 -10.49 -3.25
C THR A 35 25.45 -9.49 -2.52
N TRP A 36 24.97 -8.96 -1.39
CA TRP A 36 25.71 -8.03 -0.55
C TRP A 36 25.25 -8.10 0.90
N VAL A 37 25.98 -7.42 1.78
CA VAL A 37 25.70 -7.36 3.21
C VAL A 37 25.68 -5.89 3.63
N VAL A 38 24.65 -5.51 4.39
CA VAL A 38 24.50 -4.18 4.98
C VAL A 38 24.66 -4.29 6.49
N GLN A 39 25.45 -3.41 7.09
CA GLN A 39 25.62 -3.38 8.54
C GLN A 39 24.33 -2.85 9.20
N ALA A 40 23.89 -3.50 10.29
CA ALA A 40 22.64 -3.15 10.96
C ALA A 40 22.58 -1.70 11.45
N VAL A 41 23.74 -1.09 11.78
CA VAL A 41 23.82 0.31 12.20
C VAL A 41 23.36 1.26 11.09
N HIS A 42 23.83 1.08 9.86
CA HIS A 42 23.45 1.92 8.72
C HIS A 42 21.96 1.75 8.37
N VAL A 43 21.47 0.51 8.44
CA VAL A 43 20.03 0.23 8.26
C VAL A 43 19.21 0.98 9.28
N ARG A 44 19.56 0.87 10.57
CA ARG A 44 18.83 1.52 11.67
C ARG A 44 18.79 3.04 11.47
N GLU A 45 19.93 3.67 11.22
CA GLU A 45 19.96 5.12 11.05
C GLU A 45 19.12 5.59 9.86
N ALA A 46 19.12 4.85 8.75
CA ALA A 46 18.28 5.16 7.58
C ALA A 46 16.78 4.98 7.89
N LEU A 47 16.43 3.98 8.71
CA LEU A 47 15.06 3.79 9.19
C LEU A 47 14.64 4.86 10.20
N ASP A 48 15.56 5.41 11.00
CA ASP A 48 15.29 6.54 11.89
C ASP A 48 14.98 7.82 11.10
N ASP A 49 15.66 8.04 9.97
CA ASP A 49 15.31 9.12 9.03
C ASP A 49 13.94 8.93 8.42
N LEU A 50 13.63 7.70 7.99
CA LEU A 50 12.30 7.36 7.48
C LEU A 50 11.25 7.60 8.56
N ALA A 51 11.45 7.16 9.80
CA ALA A 51 10.51 7.38 10.89
C ALA A 51 10.22 8.87 11.12
N ARG A 52 11.23 9.74 11.01
CA ARG A 52 11.05 11.20 11.09
C ARG A 52 10.23 11.79 9.93
N ALA A 53 10.07 11.09 8.81
CA ALA A 53 9.24 11.49 7.68
C ALA A 53 7.76 11.14 7.85
N LEU A 54 7.43 10.22 8.76
CA LEU A 54 6.12 9.60 8.83
C LEU A 54 5.25 10.21 9.95
N PRO A 55 3.92 10.14 9.84
CA PRO A 55 2.99 10.81 10.75
C PRO A 55 2.72 10.03 12.03
N GLU A 56 3.51 9.00 12.33
CA GLU A 56 3.47 8.35 13.64
C GLU A 56 4.14 9.24 14.70
N PRO A 57 3.51 9.43 15.88
CA PRO A 57 4.07 10.25 16.93
C PRO A 57 5.30 9.60 17.57
N SER A 58 6.33 10.43 17.76
CA SER A 58 7.50 10.13 18.58
C SER A 58 7.15 10.16 20.07
N ALA A 59 8.05 9.65 20.92
CA ALA A 59 7.84 9.70 22.36
C ALA A 59 7.71 11.16 22.85
N GLY A 60 6.56 11.49 23.44
CA GLY A 60 6.24 12.84 23.91
C GLY A 60 5.67 13.79 22.84
N GLU A 61 5.53 13.34 21.59
CA GLU A 61 4.93 14.11 20.49
C GLU A 61 3.42 13.84 20.45
N SER A 62 2.60 14.89 20.25
CA SER A 62 1.17 14.69 20.04
C SER A 62 0.89 14.17 18.62
N VAL A 63 -0.29 13.58 18.40
CA VAL A 63 -0.70 13.14 17.05
C VAL A 63 -0.76 14.32 16.08
N ALA A 64 -1.19 15.50 16.55
CA ALA A 64 -1.25 16.71 15.74
C ALA A 64 0.15 17.18 15.31
N ASP A 65 1.10 17.21 16.25
CA ASP A 65 2.49 17.62 15.96
C ASP A 65 3.17 16.63 15.01
N ALA A 66 2.89 15.33 15.14
CA ALA A 66 3.43 14.31 14.24
C ALA A 66 2.93 14.47 12.79
N VAL A 67 1.65 14.82 12.62
CA VAL A 67 1.07 15.10 11.30
C VAL A 67 1.62 16.41 10.73
N ASP A 68 1.73 17.46 11.54
CA ASP A 68 2.38 18.72 11.15
C ASP A 68 3.83 18.47 10.69
N ARG A 69 4.61 17.74 11.49
CA ARG A 69 5.96 17.33 11.13
C ARG A 69 6.00 16.62 9.80
N ALA A 70 5.18 15.58 9.62
CA ALA A 70 5.21 14.77 8.42
C ALA A 70 4.84 15.57 7.15
N LEU A 71 3.95 16.56 7.26
CA LEU A 71 3.48 17.37 6.13
C LEU A 71 4.31 18.64 5.87
N VAL A 72 4.84 19.28 6.91
CA VAL A 72 5.29 20.68 6.83
C VAL A 72 6.77 20.87 7.12
N THR A 73 7.36 20.07 8.03
CA THR A 73 8.74 20.32 8.49
C THR A 73 9.70 19.13 8.36
N GLY A 74 9.18 17.93 8.15
CA GLY A 74 9.94 16.68 8.11
C GLY A 74 10.55 16.35 6.75
N PRO A 75 11.20 15.17 6.63
CA PRO A 75 11.82 14.70 5.40
C PRO A 75 10.88 14.58 4.18
N PHE A 76 9.56 14.58 4.34
CA PHE A 76 8.62 14.62 3.20
C PHE A 76 8.04 16.00 2.91
N ALA A 77 8.43 17.03 3.64
CA ALA A 77 7.87 18.38 3.50
C ALA A 77 8.27 19.09 2.19
N THR A 78 9.47 18.83 1.67
CA THR A 78 9.96 19.48 0.44
C THR A 78 10.61 18.48 -0.51
N ARG A 79 10.68 18.85 -1.79
CA ARG A 79 11.39 18.05 -2.82
C ARG A 79 12.82 17.75 -2.42
N GLU A 80 13.51 18.72 -1.82
CA GLU A 80 14.93 18.57 -1.46
C GLU A 80 15.10 17.58 -0.30
N THR A 81 14.31 17.73 0.76
CA THR A 81 14.40 16.83 1.93
C THR A 81 13.92 15.42 1.60
N GLU A 82 12.91 15.27 0.73
CA GLU A 82 12.45 13.97 0.25
C GLU A 82 13.54 13.28 -0.58
N LEU A 83 14.16 14.02 -1.52
CA LEU A 83 15.23 13.48 -2.35
C LEU A 83 16.44 13.06 -1.50
N ALA A 84 16.77 13.81 -0.45
CA ALA A 84 17.84 13.45 0.48
C ALA A 84 17.54 12.12 1.20
N LEU A 85 16.32 11.94 1.70
CA LEU A 85 15.88 10.67 2.30
C LEU A 85 15.91 9.52 1.28
N ALA A 86 15.37 9.74 0.09
CA ALA A 86 15.33 8.76 -0.99
C ALA A 86 16.74 8.27 -1.40
N ARG A 87 17.69 9.21 -1.53
CA ARG A 87 19.11 8.90 -1.80
C ARG A 87 19.74 8.13 -0.64
N ARG A 88 19.50 8.54 0.60
CA ARG A 88 20.07 7.86 1.76
C ARG A 88 19.59 6.40 1.84
N LEU A 89 18.29 6.16 1.67
CA LEU A 89 17.73 4.82 1.60
C LEU A 89 18.33 4.01 0.45
N GLY A 90 18.45 4.61 -0.74
CA GLY A 90 19.04 3.97 -1.91
C GLY A 90 20.50 3.57 -1.72
N THR A 91 21.33 4.46 -1.15
CA THR A 91 22.74 4.22 -0.85
C THR A 91 22.93 3.12 0.20
N VAL A 92 22.07 3.10 1.24
CA VAL A 92 22.20 2.13 2.33
C VAL A 92 21.71 0.73 1.91
N LEU A 93 20.61 0.65 1.17
CA LEU A 93 19.92 -0.62 0.92
C LEU A 93 20.39 -1.32 -0.36
N LEU A 94 20.84 -0.58 -1.37
CA LEU A 94 21.23 -1.12 -2.67
C LEU A 94 22.68 -0.74 -3.01
N LEU A 95 23.51 -1.76 -3.20
CA LEU A 95 24.89 -1.62 -3.66
C LEU A 95 24.93 -1.33 -5.18
N GLU A 96 25.97 -0.66 -5.66
CA GLU A 96 26.13 -0.25 -7.07
C GLU A 96 25.88 -1.38 -8.09
N PRO A 97 26.50 -2.58 -7.99
CA PRO A 97 26.15 -3.74 -8.82
C PRO A 97 24.66 -4.10 -8.87
N ALA A 98 23.91 -3.92 -7.77
CA ALA A 98 22.47 -4.18 -7.77
C ALA A 98 21.72 -3.11 -8.57
N TRP A 99 22.10 -1.85 -8.40
CA TRP A 99 21.58 -0.74 -9.22
C TRP A 99 21.87 -0.94 -10.71
N ARG A 100 23.10 -1.31 -11.08
CA ARG A 100 23.47 -1.60 -12.48
C ARG A 100 22.60 -2.71 -13.06
N LEU A 101 22.39 -3.80 -12.32
CA LEU A 101 21.50 -4.87 -12.76
C LEU A 101 20.06 -4.37 -12.97
N LEU A 102 19.54 -3.49 -12.12
CA LEU A 102 18.20 -2.92 -12.32
C LEU A 102 18.12 -2.02 -13.56
N VAL A 103 19.17 -1.24 -13.84
CA VAL A 103 19.26 -0.39 -15.04
C VAL A 103 19.24 -1.22 -16.32
N ASP A 104 19.88 -2.40 -16.33
CA ASP A 104 19.85 -3.32 -17.48
C ASP A 104 18.43 -3.79 -17.86
N TYR A 105 17.46 -3.66 -16.94
CA TYR A 105 16.06 -4.06 -17.12
C TYR A 105 15.07 -2.87 -17.15
N ALA A 106 15.58 -1.65 -17.31
CA ALA A 106 14.75 -0.44 -17.31
C ALA A 106 13.98 -0.20 -18.64
N SER A 107 14.29 -0.95 -19.70
CA SER A 107 13.67 -0.82 -21.02
C SER A 107 12.18 -1.20 -21.01
N THR A 108 11.42 -0.72 -21.99
CA THR A 108 10.01 -1.11 -22.17
C THR A 108 9.90 -2.40 -23.00
N PRO A 109 9.05 -3.37 -22.61
CA PRO A 109 8.20 -3.34 -21.42
C PRO A 109 9.01 -3.56 -20.14
N ARG A 110 8.65 -2.82 -19.08
CA ARG A 110 9.43 -2.76 -17.84
C ARG A 110 9.43 -4.10 -17.13
N ALA A 111 10.57 -4.47 -16.55
CA ALA A 111 10.61 -5.62 -15.69
C ALA A 111 9.83 -5.38 -14.38
N VAL A 112 9.35 -6.46 -13.77
CA VAL A 112 8.70 -6.42 -12.46
C VAL A 112 9.66 -6.93 -11.40
N LEU A 113 9.89 -6.13 -10.36
CA LEU A 113 10.70 -6.45 -9.20
C LEU A 113 9.80 -6.85 -8.03
N PHE A 114 9.93 -8.10 -7.58
CA PHE A 114 9.32 -8.56 -6.34
C PHE A 114 10.29 -8.38 -5.17
N VAL A 115 9.89 -7.57 -4.19
CA VAL A 115 10.67 -7.32 -2.99
C VAL A 115 10.17 -8.19 -1.84
N SER A 116 11.09 -8.92 -1.21
CA SER A 116 10.90 -9.70 0.01
C SER A 116 11.81 -9.12 1.10
N PRO A 117 11.36 -8.11 1.85
CA PRO A 117 12.17 -7.46 2.89
C PRO A 117 12.37 -8.38 4.11
N SER A 118 13.31 -8.03 4.98
CA SER A 118 13.34 -8.52 6.36
C SER A 118 12.35 -7.74 7.24
N ALA A 119 12.09 -8.23 8.46
CA ALA A 119 11.13 -7.65 9.39
C ALA A 119 11.28 -6.12 9.55
N ARG A 120 12.52 -5.66 9.81
CA ARG A 120 12.83 -4.23 10.01
C ARG A 120 12.66 -3.37 8.76
N LEU A 121 12.73 -3.98 7.57
CA LEU A 121 12.63 -3.28 6.28
C LEU A 121 11.19 -3.28 5.73
N GLY A 122 10.22 -3.84 6.47
CA GLY A 122 8.83 -3.96 6.03
C GLY A 122 8.12 -2.62 5.76
N ARG A 123 8.64 -1.50 6.27
CA ARG A 123 8.10 -0.15 6.04
C ARG A 123 8.81 0.64 4.94
N VAL A 124 9.87 0.09 4.35
CA VAL A 124 10.66 0.81 3.34
C VAL A 124 9.81 1.04 2.08
N PRO A 125 9.68 2.30 1.61
CA PRO A 125 8.99 2.59 0.36
C PRO A 125 9.90 2.26 -0.82
N TRP A 126 10.00 0.98 -1.19
CA TRP A 126 10.98 0.49 -2.17
C TRP A 126 11.01 1.27 -3.47
N GLY A 127 9.85 1.62 -4.02
CA GLY A 127 9.76 2.44 -5.24
C GLY A 127 10.40 3.83 -5.12
N LEU A 128 10.47 4.40 -3.90
CA LEU A 128 11.03 5.72 -3.60
C LEU A 128 12.57 5.73 -3.54
N LEU A 129 13.23 4.58 -3.41
CA LEU A 129 14.70 4.55 -3.33
C LEU A 129 15.30 5.22 -4.57
N ALA A 130 16.30 6.07 -4.35
CA ALA A 130 16.94 6.83 -5.42
C ALA A 130 18.37 6.32 -5.68
N LEU A 131 18.74 6.23 -6.95
CA LEU A 131 20.10 5.88 -7.39
C LEU A 131 21.15 6.85 -6.79
N PRO A 132 22.19 6.38 -6.11
CA PRO A 132 23.28 7.24 -5.64
C PRO A 132 23.97 7.93 -6.84
N ASP A 133 24.28 9.21 -6.72
CA ASP A 133 25.18 9.96 -7.61
C ASP A 133 24.79 10.17 -9.10
N SER A 134 23.50 10.21 -9.45
CA SER A 134 23.14 10.92 -10.69
C SER A 134 22.92 12.42 -10.41
N GLU A 135 23.34 13.25 -11.37
CA GLU A 135 23.00 14.68 -11.53
C GLU A 135 21.56 15.00 -11.06
N ALA A 136 21.30 16.26 -10.70
CA ALA A 136 20.12 16.91 -10.07
C ALA A 136 18.75 16.16 -9.94
N ASP A 137 18.44 15.18 -10.79
CA ASP A 137 17.31 14.25 -10.75
C ASP A 137 17.77 12.78 -10.67
N SER A 138 17.89 12.24 -9.46
CA SER A 138 18.19 10.81 -9.26
C SER A 138 17.03 9.88 -9.60
N HIS A 139 17.23 9.00 -10.58
CA HIS A 139 16.26 7.97 -10.96
C HIS A 139 15.80 7.18 -9.73
N ARG A 140 14.48 7.12 -9.53
CA ARG A 140 13.86 6.28 -8.50
C ARG A 140 13.80 4.83 -8.97
N LEU A 141 13.76 3.90 -8.03
CA LEU A 141 13.60 2.48 -8.33
C LEU A 141 12.34 2.21 -9.17
N MET A 142 11.23 2.87 -8.85
CA MET A 142 9.99 2.79 -9.62
C MET A 142 10.09 3.35 -11.06
N GLU A 143 11.11 4.15 -11.36
CA GLU A 143 11.40 4.65 -12.71
C GLU A 143 12.25 3.68 -13.55
N LEU A 144 12.80 2.64 -12.92
CA LEU A 144 13.52 1.57 -13.60
C LEU A 144 12.60 0.37 -13.82
N VAL A 145 11.92 -0.10 -12.77
CA VAL A 145 11.11 -1.31 -12.76
C VAL A 145 9.76 -1.07 -12.09
N ASP A 146 8.76 -1.90 -12.38
CA ASP A 146 7.54 -1.94 -11.56
C ASP A 146 7.84 -2.69 -10.27
N VAL A 147 7.56 -2.05 -9.12
CA VAL A 147 7.92 -2.57 -7.79
C VAL A 147 6.69 -3.15 -7.13
N LEU A 148 6.74 -4.46 -6.85
CA LEU A 148 5.73 -5.19 -6.09
C LEU A 148 6.38 -5.86 -4.88
N MET A 149 5.59 -6.18 -3.88
CA MET A 149 6.02 -7.02 -2.77
C MET A 149 5.72 -8.48 -3.07
N ALA A 150 6.67 -9.34 -2.73
CA ALA A 150 6.38 -10.76 -2.67
C ALA A 150 5.38 -11.03 -1.54
N ILE A 151 4.56 -12.07 -1.68
CA ILE A 151 3.89 -12.65 -0.53
C ILE A 151 4.84 -13.66 0.14
N PRO A 152 4.90 -13.74 1.48
CA PRO A 152 5.73 -14.71 2.18
C PRO A 152 5.53 -16.15 1.67
N PRO A 153 6.59 -16.93 1.42
CA PRO A 153 6.48 -18.26 0.80
C PRO A 153 5.57 -19.24 1.55
N ASN A 154 5.49 -19.16 2.88
CA ASN A 154 4.57 -19.96 3.69
C ASN A 154 3.11 -19.67 3.33
N ILE A 155 2.77 -18.42 3.03
CA ILE A 155 1.42 -18.01 2.60
C ILE A 155 1.16 -18.42 1.16
N VAL A 156 2.10 -18.19 0.24
CA VAL A 156 1.96 -18.57 -1.18
C VAL A 156 1.68 -20.06 -1.34
N ASN A 157 2.41 -20.88 -0.59
CA ASN A 157 2.37 -22.34 -0.67
C ASN A 157 1.31 -23.00 0.24
N SER A 158 0.56 -22.22 1.01
CA SER A 158 -0.54 -22.75 1.83
C SER A 158 -1.73 -23.19 0.97
N PRO A 159 -2.50 -24.23 1.39
CA PRO A 159 -3.78 -24.54 0.78
C PRO A 159 -4.74 -23.35 0.93
N ARG A 160 -5.19 -22.81 -0.20
CA ARG A 160 -6.11 -21.66 -0.27
C ARG A 160 -6.98 -21.72 -1.51
N PRO A 161 -8.17 -21.08 -1.50
CA PRO A 161 -8.89 -20.79 -2.73
C PRO A 161 -7.99 -19.99 -3.68
N ARG A 162 -8.13 -20.25 -4.98
CA ARG A 162 -7.46 -19.49 -6.04
C ARG A 162 -8.52 -18.93 -6.94
N THR A 163 -8.88 -17.67 -6.73
CA THR A 163 -9.83 -16.96 -7.59
C THR A 163 -9.02 -16.18 -8.61
N ALA A 164 -9.20 -16.41 -9.91
CA ALA A 164 -8.47 -15.65 -10.92
C ALA A 164 -9.16 -14.32 -11.21
N TRP A 165 -8.38 -13.26 -11.45
CA TRP A 165 -8.92 -11.99 -11.95
C TRP A 165 -9.74 -12.17 -13.24
N ALA A 166 -9.25 -12.98 -14.18
CA ALA A 166 -9.92 -13.23 -15.45
C ALA A 166 -11.37 -13.74 -15.29
N ASP A 167 -11.64 -14.52 -14.24
CA ASP A 167 -12.95 -15.11 -13.97
C ASP A 167 -13.92 -14.10 -13.34
N ARG A 168 -13.41 -13.07 -12.67
CA ARG A 168 -14.20 -12.12 -11.88
C ARG A 168 -14.16 -10.68 -12.39
N ARG A 169 -13.36 -10.35 -13.41
CA ARG A 169 -13.16 -8.97 -13.89
C ARG A 169 -14.44 -8.25 -14.30
N GLY A 170 -15.46 -8.98 -14.74
CA GLY A 170 -16.77 -8.42 -15.10
C GLY A 170 -17.77 -8.33 -13.94
N HIS A 171 -17.37 -8.70 -12.71
CA HIS A 171 -18.23 -8.64 -11.53
C HIS A 171 -18.10 -7.27 -10.85
N PRO A 172 -19.18 -6.76 -10.22
CA PRO A 172 -19.14 -5.45 -9.59
C PRO A 172 -18.11 -5.37 -8.46
N PRO A 173 -17.46 -4.20 -8.27
CA PRO A 173 -16.61 -3.96 -7.10
C PRO A 173 -17.44 -3.88 -5.83
N LEU A 174 -16.92 -4.44 -4.74
CA LEU A 174 -17.42 -4.23 -3.39
C LEU A 174 -16.69 -3.03 -2.76
N LEU A 175 -17.45 -2.01 -2.38
CA LEU A 175 -16.95 -0.78 -1.79
C LEU A 175 -17.32 -0.73 -0.30
N VAL A 176 -16.30 -0.58 0.54
CA VAL A 176 -16.43 -0.34 1.98
C VAL A 176 -15.73 0.98 2.30
N LEU A 177 -16.48 2.08 2.20
CA LEU A 177 -15.91 3.43 2.22
C LEU A 177 -16.22 4.16 3.52
N ASP A 178 -15.18 4.37 4.34
CA ASP A 178 -15.20 5.05 5.63
C ASP A 178 -16.39 4.58 6.50
N PRO A 179 -16.52 3.26 6.82
CA PRO A 179 -17.64 2.76 7.61
C PRO A 179 -17.67 3.46 8.98
N ARG A 180 -18.88 3.75 9.49
CA ARG A 180 -19.03 4.51 10.73
C ARG A 180 -18.85 3.60 11.94
N VAL A 181 -17.69 3.69 12.59
CA VAL A 181 -17.42 3.01 13.87
C VAL A 181 -18.39 3.48 14.95
N PRO A 182 -19.09 2.58 15.67
CA PRO A 182 -20.01 2.96 16.74
C PRO A 182 -19.34 3.78 17.85
N GLY A 183 -20.09 4.71 18.44
CA GLY A 183 -19.59 5.60 19.50
C GLY A 183 -18.60 6.69 19.06
N GLN A 184 -18.15 6.67 17.80
CA GLN A 184 -17.15 7.61 17.29
C GLN A 184 -17.79 8.79 16.56
N ARG A 185 -17.36 10.01 16.92
CA ARG A 185 -17.77 11.24 16.25
C ARG A 185 -16.96 11.44 14.97
N ALA A 186 -17.39 12.32 14.07
CA ALA A 186 -16.67 12.55 12.82
C ALA A 186 -15.26 13.14 13.03
N ASP A 187 -15.03 13.82 14.14
CA ASP A 187 -13.79 14.48 14.55
C ASP A 187 -13.00 13.69 15.61
N SER A 188 -13.42 12.47 15.97
CA SER A 188 -12.68 11.63 16.92
C SER A 188 -11.55 10.84 16.24
N THR A 189 -10.77 10.11 17.04
CA THR A 189 -9.62 9.31 16.56
C THR A 189 -10.00 8.28 15.50
N LEU A 190 -11.17 7.65 15.63
CA LEU A 190 -11.78 6.75 14.64
C LEU A 190 -12.92 7.46 13.88
N GLY A 191 -12.77 8.76 13.67
CA GLY A 191 -13.73 9.63 13.01
C GLY A 191 -13.75 9.47 11.49
N SER A 192 -14.07 10.53 10.75
CA SER A 192 -14.15 10.45 9.30
C SER A 192 -12.78 10.54 8.64
N VAL A 193 -12.47 9.56 7.80
CA VAL A 193 -11.25 9.54 6.98
C VAL A 193 -11.42 10.42 5.74
N LEU A 194 -12.59 10.38 5.12
CA LEU A 194 -12.89 10.99 3.82
C LEU A 194 -13.63 12.33 3.91
N GLY A 195 -13.85 12.82 5.14
CA GLY A 195 -14.65 14.01 5.40
C GLY A 195 -16.15 13.80 5.18
N ARG A 196 -16.90 14.91 5.21
CA ARG A 196 -18.36 14.87 5.09
C ARG A 196 -18.78 14.41 3.68
N PRO A 197 -19.60 13.35 3.54
CA PRO A 197 -20.13 12.95 2.25
C PRO A 197 -20.98 14.06 1.63
N SER A 198 -20.74 14.36 0.36
CA SER A 198 -21.52 15.28 -0.48
C SER A 198 -21.43 14.80 -1.94
N ALA A 199 -22.45 15.08 -2.74
CA ALA A 199 -22.46 14.75 -4.17
C ALA A 199 -21.33 15.45 -4.95
N ASP A 200 -20.84 16.59 -4.45
CA ASP A 200 -19.79 17.39 -5.10
C ASP A 200 -18.38 16.87 -4.82
N THR A 201 -18.21 15.97 -3.83
CA THR A 201 -16.89 15.43 -3.52
C THR A 201 -16.33 14.66 -4.72
N ARG A 202 -14.99 14.63 -4.85
CA ARG A 202 -14.32 13.89 -5.92
C ARG A 202 -14.74 12.42 -5.92
N LEU A 203 -14.83 11.80 -4.74
CA LEU A 203 -15.18 10.39 -4.60
C LEU A 203 -16.63 10.10 -4.94
N ALA A 204 -17.58 10.96 -4.54
CA ALA A 204 -18.98 10.77 -4.93
C ALA A 204 -19.15 10.85 -6.45
N ARG A 205 -18.44 11.77 -7.11
CA ARG A 205 -18.43 11.88 -8.58
C ARG A 205 -17.77 10.67 -9.25
N HIS A 206 -16.67 10.18 -8.70
CA HIS A 206 -15.98 8.98 -9.19
C HIS A 206 -16.89 7.75 -9.22
N PHE A 207 -17.56 7.46 -8.11
CA PHE A 207 -18.42 6.27 -8.01
C PHE A 207 -19.84 6.45 -8.59
N ALA A 208 -20.22 7.66 -9.01
CA ALA A 208 -21.57 7.95 -9.53
C ALA A 208 -21.93 7.10 -10.76
N GLY A 209 -20.97 6.83 -11.64
CA GLY A 209 -21.15 5.99 -12.83
C GLY A 209 -21.48 4.53 -12.48
N GLY A 210 -20.74 3.96 -11.53
CA GLY A 210 -20.98 2.60 -11.01
C GLY A 210 -22.33 2.46 -10.32
N VAL A 211 -22.74 3.46 -9.54
CA VAL A 211 -24.07 3.49 -8.90
C VAL A 211 -25.18 3.59 -9.94
N SER A 212 -25.04 4.49 -10.93
CA SER A 212 -26.05 4.72 -11.96
C SER A 212 -26.27 3.50 -12.86
N SER A 213 -25.19 2.78 -13.17
CA SER A 213 -25.22 1.52 -13.93
C SER A 213 -25.59 0.29 -13.07
N ARG A 214 -25.77 0.48 -11.75
CA ARG A 214 -25.95 -0.60 -10.75
C ARG A 214 -24.84 -1.65 -10.77
N HIS A 215 -23.65 -1.25 -11.19
CA HIS A 215 -22.46 -2.08 -11.27
C HIS A 215 -21.52 -1.80 -10.09
N VAL A 216 -22.07 -1.89 -8.87
CA VAL A 216 -21.34 -1.69 -7.61
C VAL A 216 -22.06 -2.43 -6.49
N LEU A 217 -21.30 -2.91 -5.51
CA LEU A 217 -21.79 -3.44 -4.25
C LEU A 217 -21.33 -2.53 -3.10
N PRO A 218 -22.21 -2.16 -2.16
CA PRO A 218 -23.65 -2.45 -2.14
C PRO A 218 -24.42 -1.68 -3.21
N LYS A 219 -25.60 -2.19 -3.58
CA LYS A 219 -26.55 -1.46 -4.42
C LYS A 219 -27.15 -0.31 -3.61
N VAL A 220 -26.96 0.91 -4.09
CA VAL A 220 -27.45 2.16 -3.46
C VAL A 220 -28.15 3.04 -4.50
N SER A 221 -28.90 4.03 -4.04
CA SER A 221 -29.63 4.94 -4.93
C SER A 221 -28.82 6.19 -5.31
N ALA A 222 -27.88 6.58 -4.45
CA ALA A 222 -26.98 7.71 -4.65
C ALA A 222 -25.56 7.37 -4.17
N ALA A 223 -24.53 7.90 -4.84
CA ALA A 223 -23.13 7.64 -4.48
C ALA A 223 -22.78 8.05 -3.05
N THR A 224 -23.43 9.08 -2.50
CA THR A 224 -23.24 9.50 -1.11
C THR A 224 -23.62 8.42 -0.09
N GLU A 225 -24.48 7.47 -0.43
CA GLU A 225 -24.90 6.35 0.45
C GLU A 225 -23.83 5.25 0.57
N LEU A 226 -22.77 5.29 -0.24
CA LEU A 226 -21.63 4.37 -0.12
C LEU A 226 -20.75 4.69 1.10
N PHE A 227 -20.77 5.94 1.55
CA PHE A 227 -19.86 6.44 2.58
C PHE A 227 -20.51 6.43 3.96
N ARG A 228 -19.70 6.23 5.02
CA ARG A 228 -20.17 6.38 6.42
C ARG A 228 -21.35 5.49 6.77
N ARG A 229 -21.46 4.33 6.12
CA ARG A 229 -22.49 3.32 6.40
C ARG A 229 -22.43 2.86 7.85
N THR A 230 -23.58 2.70 8.48
CA THR A 230 -23.73 2.22 9.86
C THR A 230 -24.11 0.75 9.96
N ASP A 231 -24.31 0.09 8.82
CA ASP A 231 -24.72 -1.32 8.73
C ASP A 231 -23.63 -2.21 8.10
N ALA A 232 -22.46 -1.64 7.81
CA ALA A 232 -21.33 -2.34 7.20
C ALA A 232 -20.48 -3.07 8.26
N ASP A 233 -21.10 -4.00 9.00
CA ASP A 233 -20.45 -4.91 9.94
C ASP A 233 -19.86 -6.16 9.25
N ARG A 234 -19.21 -7.06 10.01
CA ARG A 234 -18.61 -8.31 9.48
C ARG A 234 -19.61 -9.25 8.81
N ASP A 235 -20.87 -9.27 9.25
CA ASP A 235 -21.89 -10.17 8.72
C ASP A 235 -22.48 -9.59 7.42
N TRP A 236 -22.63 -8.27 7.35
CA TRP A 236 -22.85 -7.55 6.10
C TRP A 236 -21.72 -7.77 5.09
N LEU A 237 -20.45 -7.65 5.51
CA LEU A 237 -19.31 -7.89 4.64
C LEU A 237 -19.33 -9.32 4.10
N THR A 238 -19.59 -10.30 4.96
CA THR A 238 -19.73 -11.71 4.56
C THR A 238 -20.83 -11.90 3.52
N ARG A 239 -22.01 -11.28 3.70
CA ARG A 239 -23.10 -11.33 2.72
C ARG A 239 -22.69 -10.72 1.38
N MET A 240 -21.97 -9.60 1.38
CA MET A 240 -21.52 -8.96 0.15
C MET A 240 -20.44 -9.79 -0.57
N LEU A 241 -19.57 -10.49 0.17
CA LEU A 241 -18.56 -11.38 -0.43
C LEU A 241 -19.18 -12.62 -1.08
N VAL A 242 -20.35 -13.08 -0.61
CA VAL A 242 -21.12 -14.17 -1.24
C VAL A 242 -21.69 -13.79 -2.60
N GLU A 243 -21.86 -12.49 -2.88
CA GLU A 243 -22.23 -11.99 -4.23
C GLU A 243 -21.04 -12.03 -5.21
N GLU A 244 -19.90 -12.54 -4.76
CA GLU A 244 -18.71 -12.80 -5.54
C GLU A 244 -18.18 -11.56 -6.30
N PRO A 245 -17.82 -10.47 -5.59
CA PRO A 245 -17.36 -9.25 -6.21
C PRO A 245 -16.10 -9.45 -7.08
N GLY A 246 -15.90 -8.57 -8.05
CA GLY A 246 -14.70 -8.56 -8.89
C GLY A 246 -13.45 -8.16 -8.11
N ARG A 247 -13.63 -7.15 -7.24
CA ARG A 247 -12.61 -6.57 -6.37
C ARG A 247 -13.25 -6.04 -5.09
N LEU A 248 -12.46 -5.89 -4.03
CA LEU A 248 -12.86 -5.23 -2.79
C LEU A 248 -12.01 -3.97 -2.60
N LEU A 249 -12.64 -2.81 -2.42
CA LEU A 249 -12.00 -1.57 -1.99
C LEU A 249 -12.47 -1.21 -0.59
N TYR A 250 -11.56 -1.34 0.38
CA TYR A 250 -11.74 -0.87 1.73
C TYR A 250 -10.98 0.45 1.92
N VAL A 251 -11.67 1.48 2.40
CA VAL A 251 -11.08 2.74 2.83
C VAL A 251 -11.57 3.04 4.23
N GLY A 252 -10.68 3.19 5.20
CA GLY A 252 -11.11 3.37 6.59
C GLY A 252 -9.99 3.23 7.60
N HIS A 253 -10.37 2.89 8.83
CA HIS A 253 -9.43 2.74 9.93
C HIS A 253 -8.93 1.31 10.02
N ALA A 254 -7.64 1.17 10.30
CA ALA A 254 -7.05 -0.10 10.69
C ALA A 254 -6.29 0.07 12.00
N SER A 255 -6.30 -1.00 12.80
CA SER A 255 -5.39 -1.15 13.93
C SER A 255 -4.23 -2.02 13.47
N ALA A 256 -3.02 -1.49 13.56
CA ALA A 256 -1.82 -2.30 13.38
C ALA A 256 -1.70 -3.31 14.54
N ALA A 257 -1.15 -4.48 14.24
CA ALA A 257 -0.71 -5.40 15.29
C ALA A 257 0.41 -4.75 16.13
N GLU A 258 0.43 -5.04 17.43
CA GLU A 258 1.50 -4.54 18.30
C GLU A 258 2.83 -5.22 17.96
N ASP A 259 3.81 -4.45 17.48
CA ASP A 259 5.15 -4.93 17.08
C ASP A 259 5.80 -5.82 18.16
N ARG A 260 5.62 -5.50 19.44
CA ARG A 260 6.22 -6.21 20.58
C ARG A 260 5.61 -7.59 20.84
N SER A 261 4.37 -7.82 20.41
CA SER A 261 3.65 -9.05 20.67
C SER A 261 3.99 -10.15 19.66
N GLY A 262 4.55 -9.79 18.50
CA GLY A 262 4.79 -10.71 17.38
C GLY A 262 3.51 -11.21 16.69
N ARG A 263 2.32 -10.68 17.06
CA ARG A 263 1.03 -11.20 16.61
C ARG A 263 0.46 -10.43 15.42
N ALA A 264 1.02 -10.65 14.23
CA ALA A 264 0.54 -10.03 12.98
C ALA A 264 -0.97 -10.27 12.75
N ASP A 265 -1.47 -11.43 13.18
CA ASP A 265 -2.86 -11.87 13.08
C ASP A 265 -3.89 -10.97 13.83
N GLN A 266 -3.43 -10.07 14.69
CA GLN A 266 -4.25 -9.06 15.38
C GLN A 266 -4.42 -7.76 14.60
N ALA A 267 -3.73 -7.58 13.47
CA ALA A 267 -4.02 -6.46 12.58
C ALA A 267 -5.49 -6.52 12.15
N ALA A 268 -6.20 -5.38 12.20
CA ALA A 268 -7.65 -5.39 12.11
C ALA A 268 -8.22 -4.20 11.34
N LEU A 269 -9.32 -4.45 10.64
CA LEU A 269 -10.12 -3.42 9.97
C LEU A 269 -11.26 -2.99 10.88
N HIS A 270 -11.53 -1.69 10.96
CA HIS A 270 -12.68 -1.17 11.69
C HIS A 270 -13.89 -1.12 10.77
N LEU A 271 -14.98 -1.74 11.22
CA LEU A 271 -16.26 -1.82 10.52
C LEU A 271 -17.32 -1.06 11.32
N ALA A 272 -18.57 -1.08 10.86
CA ALA A 272 -19.69 -0.47 11.59
C ALA A 272 -20.14 -1.33 12.80
N GLU A 273 -19.20 -1.73 13.64
CA GLU A 273 -19.40 -2.56 14.84
C GLU A 273 -18.35 -2.24 15.92
N ASP A 274 -18.61 -2.63 17.16
CA ASP A 274 -17.76 -2.28 18.31
C ASP A 274 -16.39 -2.98 18.28
N ALA A 275 -16.36 -4.24 17.82
CA ALA A 275 -15.14 -5.05 17.78
C ALA A 275 -14.54 -5.03 16.38
N PRO A 276 -13.25 -4.69 16.22
CA PRO A 276 -12.63 -4.66 14.89
C PRO A 276 -12.51 -6.08 14.31
N LEU A 277 -12.50 -6.16 12.97
CA LEU A 277 -12.35 -7.41 12.23
C LEU A 277 -10.86 -7.72 12.04
N THR A 278 -10.33 -8.63 12.85
CA THR A 278 -8.92 -9.03 12.80
C THR A 278 -8.61 -9.93 11.61
N ALA A 279 -7.35 -9.95 11.17
CA ALA A 279 -6.81 -10.89 10.19
C ALA A 279 -7.11 -12.35 10.60
N ALA A 280 -6.91 -12.68 11.89
CA ALA A 280 -7.29 -13.98 12.44
C ALA A 280 -8.77 -14.32 12.24
N ALA A 281 -9.67 -13.35 12.46
CA ALA A 281 -11.11 -13.57 12.28
C ALA A 281 -11.49 -13.76 10.81
N ILE A 282 -10.87 -13.02 9.88
CA ILE A 282 -11.03 -13.20 8.43
C ILE A 282 -10.65 -14.62 8.02
N MET A 283 -9.46 -15.08 8.43
CA MET A 283 -8.95 -16.42 8.12
C MET A 283 -9.81 -17.53 8.74
N THR A 284 -10.18 -17.38 10.02
CA THR A 284 -10.98 -18.38 10.75
C THR A 284 -12.39 -18.51 10.15
N ARG A 285 -12.99 -17.39 9.74
CA ARG A 285 -14.30 -17.38 9.05
C ARG A 285 -14.23 -17.82 7.59
N ARG A 286 -13.02 -17.96 7.02
CA ARG A 286 -12.79 -18.29 5.60
C ARG A 286 -13.62 -17.41 4.66
N MET A 287 -13.61 -16.10 4.93
CA MET A 287 -14.32 -15.13 4.09
C MET A 287 -13.85 -15.27 2.64
N PRO A 288 -14.74 -15.40 1.63
CA PRO A 288 -14.33 -15.67 0.25
C PRO A 288 -13.86 -14.37 -0.41
N MET A 289 -12.58 -14.04 -0.26
CA MET A 289 -12.06 -12.78 -0.78
C MET A 289 -12.02 -12.78 -2.31
N PRO A 290 -12.36 -11.64 -2.94
CA PRO A 290 -12.22 -11.49 -4.39
C PRO A 290 -10.75 -11.55 -4.81
N PRO A 291 -10.46 -11.76 -6.11
CA PRO A 291 -9.07 -11.88 -6.59
C PRO A 291 -8.24 -10.62 -6.36
N ARG A 292 -8.88 -9.45 -6.18
CA ARG A 292 -8.22 -8.17 -5.95
C ARG A 292 -8.79 -7.48 -4.73
N VAL A 293 -7.92 -7.07 -3.82
CA VAL A 293 -8.30 -6.38 -2.59
C VAL A 293 -7.43 -5.13 -2.39
N ALA A 294 -8.05 -3.98 -2.19
CA ALA A 294 -7.40 -2.74 -1.80
C ALA A 294 -7.77 -2.40 -0.36
N LEU A 295 -6.75 -2.23 0.49
CA LEU A 295 -6.87 -1.83 1.90
C LEU A 295 -6.23 -0.44 2.07
N VAL A 296 -6.97 0.62 1.79
CA VAL A 296 -6.54 2.00 2.05
C VAL A 296 -6.83 2.34 3.51
N ALA A 297 -5.96 1.87 4.39
CA ALA A 297 -6.08 2.02 5.84
C ALA A 297 -4.72 1.95 6.53
N CYS A 298 -4.52 2.76 7.57
CA CYS A 298 -3.23 2.98 8.23
C CYS A 298 -2.44 1.68 8.49
N ALA A 299 -1.23 1.60 7.91
CA ALA A 299 -0.31 0.48 8.09
C ALA A 299 -0.90 -0.93 7.79
N SER A 300 -1.93 -1.01 6.95
CA SER A 300 -2.58 -2.26 6.51
C SER A 300 -1.66 -3.23 5.78
N GLY A 301 -0.56 -2.76 5.19
CA GLY A 301 0.47 -3.57 4.50
C GLY A 301 1.59 -4.04 5.42
N GLY A 302 1.38 -4.02 6.74
CA GLY A 302 2.40 -4.24 7.75
C GLY A 302 2.86 -5.68 7.97
N ASP A 303 2.39 -6.66 7.17
CA ASP A 303 2.69 -8.09 7.36
C ASP A 303 4.19 -8.38 7.52
N TYR A 304 5.02 -7.75 6.69
CA TYR A 304 6.48 -7.89 6.76
C TYR A 304 7.14 -7.22 7.96
N ARG A 305 6.42 -6.63 8.92
CA ARG A 305 7.00 -6.13 10.17
C ARG A 305 7.20 -7.22 11.21
N PHE A 306 6.62 -8.40 10.97
CA PHE A 306 6.58 -9.52 11.91
C PHE A 306 7.33 -10.72 11.32
N ASP A 307 7.93 -11.53 12.18
CA ASP A 307 8.58 -12.77 11.77
C ASP A 307 7.56 -13.77 11.21
N GLU A 308 6.37 -13.80 11.79
CA GLU A 308 5.21 -14.53 11.28
C GLU A 308 4.27 -13.56 10.55
N ALA A 309 4.45 -13.45 9.23
CA ALA A 309 3.73 -12.52 8.37
C ALA A 309 2.30 -13.02 8.04
N THR A 310 1.44 -13.08 9.07
CA THR A 310 0.04 -13.53 9.02
C THR A 310 -0.95 -12.37 9.23
N GLY A 311 -0.59 -11.19 8.75
CA GLY A 311 -1.38 -9.97 8.89
C GLY A 311 -2.56 -9.88 7.90
N LEU A 312 -3.03 -8.65 7.66
CA LEU A 312 -4.20 -8.42 6.81
C LEU A 312 -3.95 -8.88 5.37
N VAL A 313 -2.76 -8.63 4.81
CA VAL A 313 -2.45 -9.02 3.43
C VAL A 313 -2.45 -10.54 3.29
N ALA A 314 -1.79 -11.25 4.21
CA ALA A 314 -1.79 -12.70 4.24
C ALA A 314 -3.20 -13.26 4.40
N ALA A 315 -4.03 -12.66 5.27
CA ALA A 315 -5.43 -13.06 5.42
C ALA A 315 -6.21 -12.93 4.11
N MET A 316 -6.06 -11.83 3.37
CA MET A 316 -6.71 -11.67 2.06
C MET A 316 -6.28 -12.75 1.06
N VAL A 317 -4.98 -13.04 1.00
CA VAL A 317 -4.42 -14.04 0.07
C VAL A 317 -4.88 -15.44 0.44
N LEU A 318 -4.78 -15.85 1.71
CA LEU A 318 -5.25 -17.15 2.20
C LEU A 318 -6.76 -17.35 1.96
N CYS A 319 -7.50 -16.26 1.85
CA CYS A 319 -8.93 -16.26 1.59
C CYS A 319 -9.31 -16.13 0.10
N GLY A 320 -8.36 -15.99 -0.82
CA GLY A 320 -8.61 -16.06 -2.27
C GLY A 320 -7.96 -14.99 -3.14
N ALA A 321 -7.47 -13.90 -2.54
CA ALA A 321 -6.90 -12.78 -3.30
C ALA A 321 -5.58 -13.16 -3.98
N GLN A 322 -5.39 -12.69 -5.22
CA GLN A 322 -4.14 -12.78 -5.98
C GLN A 322 -3.33 -11.48 -5.92
N LEU A 323 -4.01 -10.35 -5.72
CA LEU A 323 -3.40 -9.03 -5.66
C LEU A 323 -4.00 -8.24 -4.49
N VAL A 324 -3.13 -7.70 -3.65
CA VAL A 324 -3.51 -6.89 -2.50
C VAL A 324 -2.73 -5.57 -2.52
N THR A 325 -3.41 -4.43 -2.63
CA THR A 325 -2.79 -3.11 -2.44
C THR A 325 -3.10 -2.62 -1.04
N ALA A 326 -2.08 -2.14 -0.33
CA ALA A 326 -2.18 -1.70 1.06
C ALA A 326 -1.27 -0.48 1.30
N THR A 327 -1.25 0.03 2.54
CA THR A 327 -0.39 1.17 2.92
C THR A 327 0.66 0.77 3.95
N LEU A 328 1.89 1.26 3.80
CA LEU A 328 3.04 0.98 4.68
C LEU A 328 2.99 1.71 6.04
N TRP A 329 2.26 2.82 6.13
CA TRP A 329 2.18 3.67 7.33
C TRP A 329 0.80 4.34 7.44
N SER A 330 0.63 5.18 8.45
CA SER A 330 -0.62 5.93 8.70
C SER A 330 -0.78 7.08 7.73
N LEU A 331 -1.96 7.29 7.17
CA LEU A 331 -2.21 8.39 6.24
C LEU A 331 -2.98 9.53 6.93
N PRO A 332 -2.60 10.81 6.73
CA PRO A 332 -3.46 11.91 7.17
C PRO A 332 -4.83 11.83 6.48
N THR A 333 -5.89 12.08 7.23
CA THR A 333 -7.26 12.13 6.68
C THR A 333 -7.43 13.35 5.78
N THR A 334 -8.51 13.39 4.99
CA THR A 334 -8.86 14.59 4.19
C THR A 334 -8.94 15.84 5.06
N ALA A 335 -9.52 15.74 6.25
CA ALA A 335 -9.59 16.85 7.20
C ALA A 335 -8.20 17.21 7.77
N GLY A 336 -7.42 16.21 8.16
CA GLY A 336 -6.05 16.40 8.66
C GLY A 336 -5.17 17.13 7.67
N TYR A 337 -5.15 16.71 6.40
CA TYR A 337 -4.36 17.38 5.36
C TYR A 337 -4.72 18.86 5.21
N ARG A 338 -6.02 19.17 5.12
CA ARG A 338 -6.50 20.55 4.96
C ARG A 338 -6.18 21.43 6.18
N GLN A 339 -6.27 20.86 7.38
CA GLN A 339 -5.97 21.57 8.62
C GLN A 339 -4.51 22.07 8.65
N PHE A 340 -3.55 21.21 8.26
CA PHE A 340 -2.12 21.55 8.36
C PHE A 340 -1.56 22.27 7.13
N THR A 341 -2.14 22.06 5.95
CA THR A 341 -1.65 22.73 4.72
C THR A 341 -2.43 24.00 4.36
N GLY A 342 -3.62 24.22 4.94
CA GLY A 342 -4.52 25.31 4.57
C GLY A 342 -5.09 25.24 3.15
N GLY A 343 -4.79 24.17 2.40
CA GLY A 343 -5.21 23.97 1.02
C GLY A 343 -6.59 23.33 0.88
N THR A 344 -7.12 23.34 -0.35
CA THR A 344 -8.40 22.67 -0.71
C THR A 344 -8.21 21.32 -1.38
N ALA A 345 -6.96 20.95 -1.71
CA ALA A 345 -6.62 19.66 -2.31
C ALA A 345 -7.02 18.49 -1.41
N ASP A 346 -7.17 17.31 -2.01
CA ASP A 346 -7.58 16.09 -1.33
C ASP A 346 -6.76 14.89 -1.82
N PRO A 347 -5.48 14.80 -1.42
CA PRO A 347 -4.61 13.69 -1.84
C PRO A 347 -5.13 12.31 -1.42
N MET A 348 -5.91 12.25 -0.33
CA MET A 348 -6.60 11.03 0.10
C MET A 348 -7.64 10.60 -0.94
N ALA A 349 -8.49 11.52 -1.42
CA ALA A 349 -9.43 11.22 -2.49
C ALA A 349 -8.72 10.83 -3.80
N ASP A 350 -7.63 11.52 -4.16
CA ASP A 350 -6.83 11.19 -5.35
C ASP A 350 -6.22 9.79 -5.27
N LEU A 351 -5.74 9.39 -4.10
CA LEU A 351 -5.22 8.05 -3.83
C LEU A 351 -6.31 6.98 -3.96
N VAL A 352 -7.49 7.20 -3.38
CA VAL A 352 -8.60 6.23 -3.44
C VAL A 352 -9.07 6.02 -4.89
N VAL A 353 -9.21 7.10 -5.67
CA VAL A 353 -9.57 7.02 -7.09
C VAL A 353 -8.52 6.21 -7.87
N ALA A 354 -7.24 6.53 -7.68
CA ALA A 354 -6.18 5.86 -8.39
C ALA A 354 -6.08 4.36 -8.07
N VAL A 355 -6.34 3.98 -6.82
CA VAL A 355 -6.35 2.57 -6.42
C VAL A 355 -7.56 1.83 -7.01
N ASP A 356 -8.75 2.44 -7.02
CA ASP A 356 -9.92 1.82 -7.67
C ASP A 356 -9.70 1.62 -9.17
N ASP A 357 -9.23 2.65 -9.88
CA ASP A 357 -8.92 2.58 -11.31
C ASP A 357 -7.85 1.53 -11.60
N ALA A 358 -6.78 1.50 -10.81
CA ALA A 358 -5.73 0.51 -10.95
C ALA A 358 -6.23 -0.93 -10.72
N HIS A 359 -7.16 -1.13 -9.78
CA HIS A 359 -7.73 -2.46 -9.52
C HIS A 359 -8.73 -2.92 -10.58
N ASP A 360 -9.12 -2.05 -11.52
CA ASP A 360 -9.89 -2.39 -12.72
C ASP A 360 -9.00 -2.70 -13.94
N ASP A 361 -7.75 -2.22 -13.95
CA ASP A 361 -6.76 -2.42 -15.03
C ASP A 361 -6.27 -3.88 -15.13
N ASP A 362 -5.92 -4.38 -16.31
CA ASP A 362 -5.46 -5.78 -16.46
C ASP A 362 -4.19 -6.09 -15.63
N GLU A 363 -3.29 -5.13 -15.46
CA GLU A 363 -2.07 -5.24 -14.63
C GLU A 363 -2.14 -4.25 -13.45
N GLY A 364 -2.97 -4.55 -12.46
CA GLY A 364 -3.33 -3.59 -11.42
C GLY A 364 -2.18 -3.11 -10.55
N GLY A 365 -1.17 -3.94 -10.26
CA GLY A 365 0.00 -3.50 -9.49
C GLY A 365 0.94 -2.61 -10.32
N CYS A 366 1.12 -2.93 -11.61
CA CYS A 366 1.77 -2.06 -12.58
C CYS A 366 1.02 -0.72 -12.74
N ALA A 367 -0.32 -0.73 -12.72
CA ALA A 367 -1.15 0.45 -12.79
C ALA A 367 -0.96 1.37 -11.56
N VAL A 368 -0.88 0.81 -10.36
CA VAL A 368 -0.50 1.55 -9.14
C VAL A 368 0.89 2.19 -9.32
N ASN A 369 1.87 1.44 -9.82
CA ASN A 369 3.22 1.97 -10.09
C ASN A 369 3.21 3.11 -11.13
N ARG A 370 2.37 3.03 -12.18
CA ARG A 370 2.20 4.12 -13.16
C ARG A 370 1.72 5.40 -12.47
N TRP A 371 0.70 5.29 -11.62
CA TRP A 371 0.20 6.44 -10.86
C TRP A 371 1.25 6.99 -9.87
N GLN A 372 1.97 6.14 -9.14
CA GLN A 372 3.03 6.58 -8.23
C GLN A 372 4.13 7.37 -8.95
N ARG A 373 4.55 6.92 -10.14
CA ARG A 373 5.51 7.66 -10.97
C ARG A 373 4.97 9.02 -11.38
N ASP A 374 3.70 9.11 -11.77
CA ASP A 374 3.09 10.38 -12.17
C ASP A 374 2.99 11.35 -10.99
N ARG A 375 2.64 10.87 -9.79
CA ARG A 375 2.68 11.69 -8.56
C ARG A 375 4.09 12.15 -8.24
N MET A 376 5.08 11.27 -8.32
CA MET A 376 6.48 11.63 -8.09
C MET A 376 6.96 12.69 -9.12
N ARG A 377 6.58 12.60 -10.40
CA ARG A 377 6.91 13.62 -11.41
C ARG A 377 6.27 14.98 -11.08
N GLN A 378 5.03 14.98 -10.62
CA GLN A 378 4.34 16.21 -10.20
C GLN A 378 5.01 16.84 -8.98
N TRP A 379 5.33 16.04 -7.97
CA TRP A 379 6.10 16.46 -6.80
C TRP A 379 7.44 17.09 -7.20
N ARG A 380 8.17 16.43 -8.11
CA ARG A 380 9.41 16.97 -8.68
C ARG A 380 9.20 18.29 -9.41
N SER A 381 8.09 18.46 -10.12
CA SER A 381 7.77 19.71 -10.82
C SER A 381 7.33 20.85 -9.88
N GLY A 382 7.20 20.59 -8.58
CA GLY A 382 6.84 21.58 -7.57
C GLY A 382 5.37 21.54 -7.12
N ASP A 383 4.59 20.55 -7.57
CA ASP A 383 3.22 20.35 -7.09
C ASP A 383 3.24 19.70 -5.70
N VAL A 384 3.07 20.52 -4.67
CA VAL A 384 3.06 20.09 -3.27
C VAL A 384 1.84 19.23 -2.91
N THR A 385 0.81 19.22 -3.75
CA THR A 385 -0.38 18.38 -3.53
C THR A 385 -0.13 16.91 -3.88
N ALA A 386 0.88 16.63 -4.72
CA ALA A 386 1.38 15.28 -4.99
C ALA A 386 2.31 14.79 -3.86
N HIS A 387 1.86 14.90 -2.61
CA HIS A 387 2.68 14.73 -1.42
C HIS A 387 3.14 13.25 -1.20
N PRO A 388 4.43 12.97 -0.96
CA PRO A 388 4.99 11.61 -0.81
C PRO A 388 4.32 10.75 0.25
N LEU A 389 3.85 11.36 1.34
CA LEU A 389 3.09 10.66 2.39
C LEU A 389 1.94 9.80 1.87
N TYR A 390 1.33 10.13 0.73
CA TYR A 390 0.22 9.38 0.16
C TYR A 390 0.72 8.36 -0.86
N TRP A 391 1.36 8.81 -1.93
CA TRP A 391 1.71 7.92 -3.03
C TRP A 391 2.84 6.96 -2.68
N ALA A 392 3.82 7.36 -1.87
CA ALA A 392 4.91 6.47 -1.46
C ALA A 392 4.47 5.45 -0.40
N ALA A 393 3.31 5.65 0.22
CA ALA A 393 2.75 4.72 1.19
C ALA A 393 2.17 3.47 0.54
N LEU A 394 1.70 3.58 -0.72
CA LEU A 394 1.08 2.48 -1.43
C LEU A 394 2.10 1.39 -1.76
N VAL A 395 1.65 0.17 -1.53
CA VAL A 395 2.40 -1.03 -1.85
C VAL A 395 1.45 -2.10 -2.36
N THR A 396 1.84 -2.83 -3.40
CA THR A 396 1.03 -3.92 -3.96
C THR A 396 1.76 -5.23 -3.80
N PHE A 397 1.09 -6.20 -3.22
CA PHE A 397 1.52 -7.58 -3.09
C PHE A 397 0.82 -8.43 -4.15
N ALA A 398 1.55 -9.37 -4.76
CA ALA A 398 0.97 -10.21 -5.78
C ALA A 398 1.48 -11.67 -5.73
N VAL A 399 0.61 -12.59 -6.13
CA VAL A 399 0.87 -14.04 -6.25
C VAL A 399 0.23 -14.59 -7.53
N ASP A 400 0.52 -15.86 -7.83
CA ASP A 400 -0.11 -16.60 -8.93
C ASP A 400 0.04 -15.94 -10.31
N GLY A 401 1.10 -15.14 -10.49
CA GLY A 401 1.37 -14.43 -11.74
C GLY A 401 0.63 -13.09 -11.90
N ALA A 402 -0.15 -12.66 -10.90
CA ALA A 402 -0.73 -11.31 -10.90
C ALA A 402 0.38 -10.24 -10.87
N ARG A 403 0.10 -9.10 -11.51
CA ARG A 403 1.03 -7.98 -11.66
C ARG A 403 0.33 -6.65 -11.44
#